data_AF-A0A811L9X0-F1
#
_entry.id   AF-A0A811L9X0-F1
#
_cell.length_a   1.000
_cell.length_b   1.000
_cell.length_c   1.000
_cell.angle_alpha   90.00
_cell.angle_beta   90.00
_cell.angle_gamma   90.00
#
_symmetry.space_group_name_H-M   'P 1'
#
loop_
_entity.id
_entity.type
_entity.pdbx_description
1 polymer ?
#
loop_
_entity_poly.entity_id
_entity_poly.type
_entity_poly.pdbx_seq_one_letter_code
_entity_poly.pdbx_strand_id
1 'polypeptide(L)' 'MASTERIRQIYDAHDSDKNGVLSVDEAELAYKALGSLAKQVPCFNSEFQKLANAEGVITFEQFQTFVKSA' A
#
# COMPACT_ATOMS: atom_id res chain seq x y z
N MET A 1 -6.13 12.20 -6.61
CA MET A 1 -4.99 11.48 -6.00
C MET A 1 -5.24 11.39 -4.50
N ALA A 2 -5.01 10.22 -3.88
CA ALA A 2 -5.15 10.06 -2.43
C ALA A 2 -4.20 11.00 -1.67
N SER A 3 -4.72 11.75 -0.70
CA SER A 3 -3.91 12.58 0.20
C SER A 3 -3.07 11.70 1.12
N THR A 4 -1.88 12.19 1.52
CA THR A 4 -0.99 11.49 2.47
C THR A 4 -1.72 11.00 3.71
N GLU A 5 -2.58 11.85 4.27
CA GLU A 5 -3.37 11.55 5.47
C GLU A 5 -4.30 10.36 5.24
N ARG A 6 -4.98 10.30 4.08
CA ARG A 6 -5.90 9.19 3.78
C ARG A 6 -5.15 7.88 3.60
N ILE A 7 -4.01 7.92 2.93
CA ILE A 7 -3.13 6.76 2.75
C ILE A 7 -2.63 6.29 4.13
N ARG A 8 -2.25 7.22 5.01
CA ARG A 8 -1.79 6.90 6.36
C ARG A 8 -2.88 6.33 7.25
N GLN A 9 -4.11 6.84 7.15
CA GLN A 9 -5.26 6.27 7.87
C GLN A 9 -5.56 4.84 7.43
N ILE A 10 -5.57 4.59 6.13
CA ILE A 10 -5.81 3.25 5.58
C ILE A 10 -4.66 2.33 5.98
N TYR A 11 -3.41 2.79 5.83
CA TYR A 11 -2.23 2.05 6.25
C TYR A 11 -2.31 1.62 7.71
N ASP A 12 -2.52 2.57 8.63
CA ASP A 12 -2.61 2.31 10.07
C ASP A 12 -3.80 1.41 10.44
N ALA A 13 -4.92 1.53 9.71
CA ALA A 13 -6.08 0.67 9.89
C ALA A 13 -5.86 -0.78 9.42
N HIS A 14 -4.94 -1.01 8.50
CA HIS A 14 -4.63 -2.33 7.94
C HIS A 14 -3.36 -2.96 8.54
N ASP A 15 -2.44 -2.17 9.10
CA ASP A 15 -1.23 -2.59 9.84
C ASP A 15 -1.62 -3.21 11.20
N SER A 16 -2.21 -4.41 11.15
CA SER A 16 -2.82 -5.04 12.33
C SER A 16 -1.78 -5.44 13.37
N ASP A 17 -0.59 -5.82 12.91
CA ASP A 17 0.52 -6.22 13.78
C ASP A 17 1.29 -5.02 14.37
N LYS A 18 0.99 -3.79 13.91
CA LYS A 18 1.69 -2.56 14.31
C LYS A 18 3.21 -2.63 14.15
N ASN A 19 3.66 -3.46 13.22
CA ASN A 19 5.06 -3.61 12.86
C ASN A 19 5.54 -2.47 11.93
N GLY A 20 4.62 -1.63 11.45
CA GLY A 20 4.93 -0.53 10.56
C GLY A 20 5.28 -0.99 9.14
N VAL A 21 4.85 -2.19 8.73
CA VAL A 21 4.96 -2.73 7.37
C VAL A 21 3.69 -3.48 6.97
N LEU A 22 3.23 -3.29 5.73
CA LEU A 22 2.11 -4.05 5.19
C LEU A 22 2.61 -5.27 4.42
N SER A 23 2.05 -6.42 4.76
CA SER A 23 2.18 -7.64 3.97
C SER A 23 1.39 -7.53 2.66
N VAL A 24 1.62 -8.44 1.70
CA VAL A 24 0.90 -8.44 0.42
C VAL A 24 -0.62 -8.43 0.57
N ASP A 25 -1.15 -9.19 1.53
CA ASP A 25 -2.58 -9.28 1.82
C ASP A 25 -3.11 -7.96 2.41
N GLU A 26 -2.41 -7.41 3.41
CA GLU A 26 -2.80 -6.16 4.07
C GLU A 26 -2.72 -4.97 3.11
N ALA A 27 -1.69 -4.93 2.26
CA ALA A 27 -1.53 -3.91 1.23
C ALA A 27 -2.58 -4.04 0.13
N GLU A 28 -2.99 -5.25 -0.24
CA GLU A 28 -4.07 -5.46 -1.22
C GLU A 28 -5.40 -4.93 -0.66
N LEU A 29 -5.71 -5.23 0.60
CA LEU A 29 -6.90 -4.71 1.27
C LEU A 29 -6.87 -3.19 1.39
N ALA A 30 -5.74 -2.62 1.81
CA ALA A 30 -5.52 -1.18 1.88
C ALA A 30 -5.69 -0.51 0.50
N TYR A 31 -5.14 -1.12 -0.55
CA TYR A 31 -5.28 -0.64 -1.92
C TYR A 31 -6.73 -0.69 -2.41
N LYS A 32 -7.44 -1.79 -2.14
CA LYS A 32 -8.89 -1.92 -2.44
C LYS A 32 -9.72 -0.89 -1.68
N ALA A 33 -9.37 -0.59 -0.43
CA ALA A 33 -10.04 0.41 0.39
C ALA A 33 -9.80 1.85 -0.10
N LEU A 34 -8.65 2.11 -0.73
CA LEU A 34 -8.41 3.37 -1.45
C LEU A 34 -9.19 3.44 -2.77
N GLY A 35 -9.39 2.30 -3.45
CA GLY A 35 -10.19 2.19 -4.67
C GLY A 35 -9.75 3.20 -5.74
N SER A 36 -10.66 4.06 -6.18
CA SER A 36 -10.41 5.10 -7.19
C SER A 36 -9.44 6.21 -6.76
N LEU A 37 -9.07 6.28 -5.48
CA LEU A 37 -8.12 7.27 -4.97
C LEU A 37 -6.66 6.85 -5.21
N ALA A 38 -6.40 5.54 -5.33
CA ALA A 38 -5.09 4.99 -5.62
C ALA A 38 -4.84 4.87 -7.13
N LYS A 39 -3.57 4.89 -7.53
CA LYS A 39 -3.16 4.62 -8.92
C LYS A 39 -3.69 3.28 -9.38
N GLN A 40 -4.46 3.27 -10.46
CA GLN A 40 -4.92 2.05 -11.12
C GLN A 40 -3.72 1.40 -11.81
N VAL A 41 -3.32 0.22 -11.35
CA VAL A 41 -2.25 -0.57 -11.95
C VAL A 41 -2.83 -1.86 -12.55
N PRO A 42 -2.32 -2.32 -13.70
CA PRO A 42 -2.85 -3.52 -14.35
C PRO A 42 -2.60 -4.79 -13.51
N CYS A 43 -1.49 -4.83 -12.75
CA CYS A 43 -1.16 -5.91 -11.83
C CYS A 43 -0.65 -5.33 -10.50
N PHE A 44 -1.52 -5.30 -9.48
CA PHE A 44 -1.14 -4.93 -8.11
C PHE A 44 0.07 -5.74 -7.63
N ASN A 45 0.01 -7.08 -7.77
CA ASN A 45 1.07 -7.96 -7.29
C ASN A 45 2.44 -7.67 -7.94
N SER A 46 2.49 -7.38 -9.25
CA SER A 46 3.78 -7.06 -9.91
C SER A 46 4.40 -5.77 -9.40
N GLU A 47 3.58 -4.74 -9.21
CA GLU A 47 4.06 -3.46 -8.71
C GLU A 47 4.39 -3.53 -7.21
N PHE A 48 3.58 -4.27 -6.44
CA PHE A 48 3.84 -4.58 -5.04
C PHE A 48 5.17 -5.32 -4.90
N GLN A 49 5.42 -6.38 -5.68
CA GLN A 49 6.67 -7.16 -5.60
C GLN A 49 7.92 -6.36 -5.97
N LYS A 50 7.80 -5.31 -6.81
CA LYS A 50 8.94 -4.42 -7.10
C LYS A 50 9.33 -3.55 -5.90
N LEU A 51 8.38 -3.29 -5.01
CA LEU A 51 8.57 -2.50 -3.80
C LEU A 51 8.74 -3.39 -2.56
N ALA A 52 8.20 -4.60 -2.59
CA ALA A 52 8.31 -5.54 -1.49
C ALA A 52 9.77 -5.85 -1.21
N ASN A 53 10.11 -5.84 0.07
CA ASN A 53 11.41 -6.30 0.53
C ASN A 53 11.51 -7.83 0.39
N ALA A 54 12.69 -8.39 0.72
CA ALA A 54 12.93 -9.84 0.66
C ALA A 54 11.93 -10.68 1.47
N GLU A 55 11.24 -10.08 2.45
CA GLU A 55 10.22 -10.72 3.28
C GLU A 55 8.79 -10.64 2.70
N GLY A 56 8.60 -9.97 1.56
CA GLY A 56 7.26 -9.82 0.96
C GLY A 56 6.39 -8.74 1.62
N VAL A 57 7.01 -7.79 2.31
CA VAL A 57 6.34 -6.67 3.00
C VAL A 57 6.82 -5.32 2.44
N ILE A 58 5.96 -4.30 2.52
CA ILE A 58 6.27 -2.91 2.12
C ILE A 58 6.11 -1.95 3.29
N THR A 59 6.93 -0.90 3.32
CA THR A 59 6.80 0.17 4.33
C THR A 59 5.78 1.22 3.89
N PHE A 60 5.37 2.11 4.80
CA PHE A 60 4.48 3.23 4.50
C PHE A 60 4.96 4.09 3.32
N GLU A 61 6.26 4.37 3.23
CA GLU A 61 6.83 5.17 2.14
C GLU A 61 6.68 4.49 0.78
N GLN A 62 6.84 3.17 0.76
CA GLN A 62 6.69 2.35 -0.44
C GLN A 62 5.22 2.22 -0.84
N PHE A 63 4.33 1.97 0.12
CA PHE A 63 2.89 1.98 -0.13
C PHE A 63 2.40 3.35 -0.61
N GLN A 64 2.89 4.44 -0.01
CA GLN A 64 2.61 5.79 -0.46
C GLN A 64 3.07 6.01 -1.90
N THR A 65 4.30 5.61 -2.24
CA THR A 65 4.84 5.74 -3.60
C THR A 65 4.04 4.90 -4.61
N PHE A 66 3.62 3.71 -4.20
CA PHE A 66 2.78 2.82 -4.98
C PHE A 66 1.45 3.48 -5.35
N VAL A 67 0.73 4.05 -4.37
CA VAL A 67 -0.61 4.61 -4.59
C VAL A 67 -0.62 6.06 -5.10
N LYS A 68 0.46 6.83 -4.86
CA LYS A 68 0.60 8.23 -5.32
C LYS A 68 1.34 8.40 -6.65
N SER A 69 1.95 7.35 -7.20
CA SER A 69 2.80 7.50 -8.40
C SER A 69 2.14 8.38 -9.46
N ALA A 70 2.85 9.47 -9.75
CA ALA A 70 2.42 10.71 -10.40
C ALA A 70 1.69 10.54 -11.74
#